data_AF-A0A0L7M3M5-F1
#
_entry.id   AF-A0A0L7M3M5-F1
#
_cell.length_a   1.000
_cell.length_b   1.000
_cell.length_c   1.000
_cell.angle_alpha   90.00
_cell.angle_beta   90.00
_cell.angle_gamma   90.00
#
_symmetry.space_group_name_H-M   'P 1'
#
loop_
_entity.id
_entity.type
_entity.pdbx_description
1 polymer ?
#
loop_
_entity_poly.entity_id
_entity_poly.type
_entity_poly.pdbx_seq_one_letter_code
_entity_poly.pdbx_strand_id
1 'polypeptide(L)'
;MLEKIKSSITDERCYHIFYEILKGMNDEMKKKYKIKSEEDYKYISNKSINIPEIDDAKDFENLMISFDKMKMSDLKDDLFLTLSGLLLLGNIQFNGIEKGGKSNCSELDDENLEVVNEASELLGIDYESLKNSLVITEKSIANQKIEIPLSIEESLSICRSISKDIYNKIFEYITKRINNFLNNNKELENFIGILDIFGFEIFVKNSLEQLLINIANEEIHNIYLFVVYEKESNLYKKEGIIIESVKYTNNESIIDLLRGKTSIISILEDNCLAPGKKDESLVSVDTNKFSKTEHYSVCKKNITESFVIKHTVSDVTYSISNFISKNKDILSPNILKLLKVSNNKLIQNLYDDAEVTDSLGRKNLITYKYLENLKKICSYLKSTNIYFIKCIKPNETKEKNNFNPKKVYPQLFSLSIVETLNIKYFFQYKYTFASFLSYYQYLDIAVSNDSSLDEKTKVTMLLERNFDKDSYKVGHTMVFLKKEAVHKIRDIINSNLKCYRNLCCITSALIMKIKKKRIVEENIKNLQLAQAYFRKYKYIKEHE
;
A
#
# COMPACT_ATOMS: atom_id res chain seq x y z
N MET A 1 0.34 -2.63 11.36
CA MET A 1 0.75 -1.27 10.95
C MET A 1 0.87 -0.28 12.13
N LEU A 2 -0.04 -0.28 13.12
CA LEU A 2 -0.01 0.70 14.24
C LEU A 2 0.62 0.24 15.55
N GLU A 3 1.29 -0.91 15.58
CA GLU A 3 2.22 -1.18 16.69
C GLU A 3 3.37 -0.15 16.76
N LYS A 4 3.55 0.69 15.73
CA LYS A 4 4.49 1.82 15.72
C LYS A 4 4.23 2.89 16.79
N ILE A 5 3.02 2.98 17.34
CA ILE A 5 2.73 3.88 18.49
C ILE A 5 3.52 3.41 19.75
N LYS A 6 4.07 2.19 19.73
CA LYS A 6 4.96 1.69 20.78
C LYS A 6 6.01 0.70 20.22
N SER A 7 6.50 0.88 19.00
CA SER A 7 7.46 -0.08 18.46
C SER A 7 8.72 -0.04 19.33
N SER A 8 9.01 -1.15 19.99
CA SER A 8 10.24 -1.37 20.78
C SER A 8 11.45 -1.63 19.88
N ILE A 9 11.38 -1.22 18.61
CA ILE A 9 12.47 -1.33 17.64
C ILE A 9 13.28 -0.04 17.81
N THR A 10 14.49 -0.19 18.31
CA THR A 10 15.38 0.88 18.79
C THR A 10 15.73 1.95 17.75
N ASP A 11 15.45 1.70 16.46
CA ASP A 11 15.81 2.60 15.35
C ASP A 11 14.62 3.02 14.45
N GLU A 12 13.36 2.75 14.83
CA GLU A 12 12.18 3.18 14.07
C GLU A 12 11.40 4.34 14.71
N ARG A 13 11.20 5.44 13.99
CA ARG A 13 10.26 6.49 14.41
C ARG A 13 8.80 5.99 14.33
N CYS A 14 7.95 6.60 15.16
CA CYS A 14 6.49 6.59 14.99
C CYS A 14 6.06 7.36 13.72
N TYR A 15 4.77 7.58 13.50
CA TYR A 15 4.27 8.36 12.37
C TYR A 15 4.82 9.80 12.37
N HIS A 16 5.16 10.30 11.17
CA HIS A 16 5.80 11.61 10.98
C HIS A 16 5.03 12.77 11.60
N ILE A 17 3.69 12.74 11.53
CA ILE A 17 2.82 13.79 12.08
C ILE A 17 3.14 14.14 13.53
N PHE A 18 3.52 13.17 14.38
CA PHE A 18 3.85 13.46 15.77
C PHE A 18 5.16 14.26 15.92
N TYR A 19 6.15 14.02 15.04
CA TYR A 19 7.39 14.79 15.01
C TYR A 19 7.18 16.16 14.35
N GLU A 20 6.35 16.21 13.31
CA GLU A 20 5.93 17.44 12.62
C GLU A 20 5.24 18.41 13.58
N ILE A 21 4.28 17.96 14.41
CA ILE A 21 3.62 18.85 15.38
C ILE A 21 4.58 19.31 16.49
N LEU A 22 5.51 18.45 16.93
CA LEU A 22 6.46 18.79 18.00
C LEU A 22 7.49 19.83 17.55
N LYS A 23 7.97 19.71 16.31
CA LYS A 23 9.05 20.55 15.77
C LYS A 23 8.55 21.73 14.93
N GLY A 24 7.42 21.59 14.25
CA GLY A 24 6.88 22.58 13.32
C GLY A 24 5.91 23.59 13.94
N MET A 25 5.25 23.27 15.06
CA MET A 25 4.37 24.23 15.73
C MET A 25 5.15 25.34 16.44
N ASN A 26 4.66 26.57 16.31
CA ASN A 26 5.14 27.71 17.09
C ASN A 26 4.65 27.64 18.56
N ASP A 27 5.19 28.50 19.42
CA ASP A 27 4.88 28.49 20.85
C ASP A 27 3.40 28.76 21.17
N GLU A 28 2.72 29.57 20.36
CA GLU A 28 1.28 29.84 20.51
C GLU A 28 0.44 28.61 20.22
N MET A 29 0.75 27.88 19.14
CA MET A 29 0.08 26.62 18.78
C MET A 29 0.38 25.54 19.82
N LYS A 30 1.63 25.41 20.29
CA LYS A 30 1.98 24.45 21.34
C LYS A 30 1.19 24.69 22.61
N LYS A 31 1.05 25.96 23.03
CA LYS A 31 0.20 26.34 24.17
C LYS A 31 -1.28 26.02 23.90
N LYS A 32 -1.79 26.38 22.72
CA LYS A 32 -3.20 26.13 22.32
C LYS A 32 -3.57 24.66 22.38
N TYR A 33 -2.70 23.77 21.90
CA TYR A 33 -2.97 22.33 21.82
C TYR A 33 -2.34 21.51 22.96
N LYS A 34 -1.82 22.19 24.00
CA LYS A 34 -1.15 21.57 25.16
C LYS A 34 -0.04 20.57 24.77
N ILE A 35 0.73 20.90 23.74
CA ILE A 35 1.85 20.07 23.27
C ILE A 35 3.03 20.22 24.25
N LYS A 36 3.46 19.09 24.82
CA LYS A 36 4.60 18.98 25.73
C LYS A 36 5.90 18.74 24.96
N SER A 37 7.03 18.64 25.67
CA SER A 37 8.31 18.34 25.03
C SER A 37 8.33 16.91 24.51
N GLU A 38 9.17 16.63 23.50
CA GLU A 38 9.32 15.28 22.94
C GLU A 38 9.67 14.24 24.02
N GLU A 39 10.45 14.66 25.02
CA GLU A 39 10.89 13.85 26.16
C GLU A 39 9.75 13.44 27.09
N ASP A 40 8.63 14.16 27.07
CA ASP A 40 7.51 13.93 27.98
C ASP A 40 6.56 12.84 27.47
N TYR A 41 6.65 12.43 26.20
CA TYR A 41 5.69 11.50 25.59
C TYR A 41 6.20 10.06 25.53
N LYS A 42 5.47 9.11 26.13
CA LYS A 42 5.86 7.68 26.16
C LYS A 42 5.59 6.91 24.88
N TYR A 43 4.58 7.30 24.11
CA TYR A 43 4.30 6.71 22.79
C TYR A 43 5.34 7.10 21.73
N ILE A 44 6.20 8.08 22.03
CA ILE A 44 7.34 8.41 21.19
C ILE A 44 8.51 7.56 21.67
N SER A 45 8.69 6.40 21.03
CA SER A 45 9.72 5.41 21.39
C SER A 45 11.14 5.91 21.14
N ASN A 46 11.32 6.75 20.12
CA ASN A 46 12.63 7.17 19.60
C ASN A 46 12.79 8.69 19.63
N LYS A 47 12.78 9.19 20.86
CA LYS A 47 12.99 10.60 21.19
C LYS A 47 14.34 11.06 20.65
N SER A 48 14.36 12.19 19.96
CA SER A 48 15.57 12.87 19.48
C SER A 48 16.30 12.22 18.32
N ILE A 49 15.75 11.18 17.67
CA ILE A 49 16.32 10.71 16.39
C ILE A 49 16.06 11.78 15.35
N ASN A 50 17.09 12.46 14.86
CA ASN A 50 16.99 13.33 13.71
C ASN A 50 17.37 12.55 12.43
N ILE A 51 16.49 12.53 11.43
CA ILE A 51 16.77 11.88 10.15
C ILE A 51 17.36 12.96 9.24
N PRO A 52 18.63 12.86 8.80
CA PRO A 52 19.33 13.96 8.10
C PRO A 52 18.63 14.48 6.85
N GLU A 53 17.80 13.64 6.20
CA GLU A 53 17.09 13.96 4.96
C GLU A 53 15.67 14.51 5.18
N ILE A 54 15.18 14.53 6.43
CA ILE A 54 13.81 14.93 6.77
C ILE A 54 13.85 16.20 7.61
N ASP A 55 13.10 17.21 7.16
CA ASP A 55 12.88 18.46 7.89
C ASP A 55 11.44 18.47 8.40
N ASP A 56 11.25 17.94 9.61
CA ASP A 56 9.94 17.79 10.24
C ASP A 56 9.19 19.15 10.36
N ALA A 57 9.91 20.28 10.50
CA ALA A 57 9.29 21.59 10.61
C ALA A 57 8.77 22.10 9.26
N LYS A 58 9.56 21.90 8.19
CA LYS A 58 9.14 22.21 6.83
C LYS A 58 8.01 21.29 6.35
N ASP A 59 8.03 20.02 6.74
CA ASP A 59 6.98 19.07 6.42
C ASP A 59 5.66 19.44 7.11
N PHE A 60 5.71 19.95 8.35
CA PHE A 60 4.54 20.55 9.00
C PHE A 60 3.98 21.76 8.25
N GLU A 61 4.83 22.66 7.75
CA GLU A 61 4.39 23.79 6.91
C GLU A 61 3.69 23.30 5.64
N ASN A 62 4.29 22.30 4.96
CA ASN A 62 3.69 21.67 3.78
C ASN A 62 2.35 21.01 4.08
N LEU A 63 2.22 20.37 5.25
CA LEU A 63 0.97 19.79 5.73
C LEU A 63 -0.11 20.87 5.89
N MET A 64 0.22 21.99 6.54
CA MET A 64 -0.72 23.09 6.75
C MET A 64 -1.22 23.70 5.45
N ILE A 65 -0.32 23.89 4.46
CA ILE A 65 -0.66 24.32 3.10
C ILE A 65 -1.57 23.29 2.42
N SER A 66 -1.31 22.00 2.62
CA SER A 66 -2.10 20.92 2.01
C SER A 66 -3.54 20.89 2.55
N PHE A 67 -3.72 21.08 3.87
CA PHE A 67 -5.05 21.23 4.47
C PHE A 67 -5.83 22.40 3.87
N ASP A 68 -5.19 23.54 3.65
CA ASP A 68 -5.86 24.72 3.08
C ASP A 68 -6.25 24.50 1.61
N LYS A 69 -5.35 23.88 0.82
CA LYS A 69 -5.63 23.52 -0.58
C LYS A 69 -6.79 22.52 -0.70
N MET A 70 -6.91 21.59 0.25
CA MET A 70 -7.98 20.59 0.28
C MET A 70 -9.27 21.09 0.95
N LYS A 71 -9.34 22.37 1.37
CA LYS A 71 -10.47 22.97 2.09
C LYS A 71 -10.84 22.19 3.36
N MET A 72 -9.84 21.78 4.13
CA MET A 72 -9.98 21.04 5.38
C MET A 72 -9.52 21.82 6.62
N SER A 73 -9.44 23.16 6.51
CA SER A 73 -8.97 24.02 7.60
C SER A 73 -9.89 23.98 8.82
N ASP A 74 -11.16 23.61 8.65
CA ASP A 74 -12.15 23.38 9.71
C ASP A 74 -11.77 22.24 10.65
N LEU A 75 -10.99 21.26 10.18
CA LEU A 75 -10.59 20.08 10.96
C LEU A 75 -9.33 20.29 11.80
N LYS A 76 -8.54 21.34 11.53
CA LYS A 76 -7.20 21.52 12.09
C LYS A 76 -7.21 21.49 13.62
N ASP A 77 -8.10 22.27 14.24
CA ASP A 77 -8.16 22.40 15.69
C ASP A 77 -8.54 21.09 16.38
N ASP A 78 -9.66 20.47 15.95
CA ASP A 78 -10.12 19.21 16.51
C ASP A 78 -9.10 18.07 16.29
N LEU A 79 -8.40 18.07 15.15
CA LEU A 79 -7.34 17.11 14.83
C LEU A 79 -6.14 17.25 15.77
N PHE A 80 -5.59 18.45 15.93
CA PHE A 80 -4.40 18.66 16.77
C PHE A 80 -4.70 18.45 18.25
N LEU A 81 -5.88 18.85 18.73
CA LEU A 81 -6.37 18.51 20.07
C LEU A 81 -6.44 17.00 20.25
N THR A 82 -7.04 16.28 19.29
CA THR A 82 -7.15 14.82 19.34
C THR A 82 -5.77 14.16 19.38
N LEU A 83 -4.86 14.53 18.47
CA LEU A 83 -3.50 13.98 18.42
C LEU A 83 -2.71 14.22 19.71
N SER A 84 -2.85 15.40 20.31
CA SER A 84 -2.26 15.72 21.62
C SER A 84 -2.84 14.82 22.73
N GLY A 85 -4.18 14.64 22.74
CA GLY A 85 -4.86 13.72 23.64
C GLY A 85 -4.40 12.28 23.51
N LEU A 86 -4.16 11.79 22.29
CA LEU A 86 -3.62 10.45 22.04
C LEU A 86 -2.22 10.27 22.63
N LEU A 87 -1.37 11.29 22.54
CA LEU A 87 -0.04 11.25 23.14
C LEU A 87 -0.12 11.20 24.67
N LEU A 88 -1.04 11.95 25.28
CA LEU A 88 -1.26 11.93 26.73
C LEU A 88 -1.87 10.62 27.24
N LEU A 89 -2.76 9.98 26.48
CA LEU A 89 -3.25 8.62 26.82
C LEU A 89 -2.11 7.62 26.98
N GLY A 90 -1.00 7.81 26.24
CA GLY A 90 0.20 7.00 26.37
C GLY A 90 1.04 7.27 27.62
N ASN A 91 0.86 8.43 28.24
CA ASN A 91 1.58 8.83 29.44
C ASN A 91 0.96 8.29 30.73
N ILE A 92 -0.33 7.95 30.69
CA ILE A 92 -1.07 7.41 31.84
C ILE A 92 -0.37 6.14 32.37
N GLN A 93 -0.11 6.15 33.67
CA GLN A 93 0.42 5.02 34.44
C GLN A 93 -0.62 4.55 35.44
N PHE A 94 -0.46 3.30 35.88
CA PHE A 94 -1.34 2.70 36.86
C PHE A 94 -0.49 2.09 37.96
N ASN A 95 -0.93 2.29 39.19
CA ASN A 95 -0.39 1.61 40.36
C ASN A 95 -1.17 0.31 40.59
N GLY A 96 -0.51 -0.68 41.19
CA GLY A 96 -1.09 -2.00 41.43
C GLY A 96 -1.59 -2.12 42.86
N ILE A 97 -2.88 -2.44 43.00
CA ILE A 97 -3.49 -2.73 44.30
C ILE A 97 -4.17 -4.10 44.32
N GLU A 98 -4.40 -4.63 45.51
CA GLU A 98 -5.29 -5.78 45.70
C GLU A 98 -6.72 -5.28 45.89
N LYS A 99 -7.63 -5.68 44.99
CA LYS A 99 -9.04 -5.29 45.05
C LYS A 99 -9.93 -6.45 44.66
N GLY A 100 -10.86 -6.83 45.54
CA GLY A 100 -11.82 -7.91 45.29
C GLY A 100 -11.20 -9.29 45.08
N GLY A 101 -10.07 -9.59 45.74
CA GLY A 101 -9.37 -10.88 45.61
C GLY A 101 -8.55 -11.06 44.32
N LYS A 102 -8.49 -10.03 43.46
CA LYS A 102 -7.59 -9.96 42.31
C LYS A 102 -6.39 -9.09 42.67
N SER A 103 -5.19 -9.61 42.44
CA SER A 103 -3.94 -8.88 42.60
C SER A 103 -3.64 -8.03 41.37
N ASN A 104 -2.86 -6.96 41.55
CA ASN A 104 -2.42 -6.07 40.48
C ASN A 104 -3.57 -5.36 39.74
N CYS A 105 -4.65 -5.02 40.46
CA CYS A 105 -5.72 -4.18 39.97
C CYS A 105 -5.22 -2.74 39.77
N SER A 106 -5.63 -2.11 38.69
CA SER A 106 -5.22 -0.76 38.31
C SER A 106 -5.83 0.30 39.24
N GLU A 107 -4.98 1.19 39.76
CA GLU A 107 -5.37 2.41 40.45
C GLU A 107 -4.59 3.60 39.87
N LEU A 108 -5.21 4.78 39.88
CA LEU A 108 -4.61 6.04 39.44
C LEU A 108 -4.29 6.87 40.68
N ASP A 109 -3.04 7.34 40.79
CA ASP A 109 -2.65 8.35 41.78
C ASP A 109 -3.02 9.77 41.29
N ASP A 110 -2.85 10.76 42.17
CA ASP A 110 -3.21 12.16 41.88
C ASP A 110 -2.53 12.70 40.62
N GLU A 111 -1.24 12.38 40.41
CA GLU A 111 -0.49 12.79 39.22
C GLU A 111 -1.09 12.19 37.92
N ASN A 112 -1.43 10.90 37.93
CA ASN A 112 -2.03 10.25 36.77
C ASN A 112 -3.50 10.66 36.56
N LEU A 113 -4.22 11.04 37.61
CA LEU A 113 -5.57 11.62 37.50
C LEU A 113 -5.54 12.97 36.76
N GLU A 114 -4.53 13.80 37.00
CA GLU A 114 -4.33 15.04 36.23
C GLU A 114 -4.08 14.77 34.75
N VAL A 115 -3.24 13.77 34.43
CA VAL A 115 -2.98 13.36 33.04
C VAL A 115 -4.26 12.84 32.37
N VAL A 116 -5.10 12.08 33.09
CA VAL A 116 -6.41 11.62 32.60
C VAL A 116 -7.35 12.80 32.36
N ASN A 117 -7.37 13.79 33.27
CA ASN A 117 -8.17 15.00 33.08
C ASN A 117 -7.73 15.78 31.84
N GLU A 118 -6.43 16.03 31.68
CA GLU A 118 -5.91 16.70 30.47
C GLU A 118 -6.26 15.93 29.19
N ALA A 119 -6.10 14.61 29.17
CA ALA A 119 -6.45 13.78 28.03
C ALA A 119 -7.96 13.83 27.73
N SER A 120 -8.81 13.80 28.77
CA SER A 120 -10.26 13.89 28.62
C SER A 120 -10.70 15.23 28.02
N GLU A 121 -10.10 16.35 28.45
CA GLU A 121 -10.39 17.67 27.90
C GLU A 121 -10.02 17.77 26.42
N LEU A 122 -8.83 17.28 26.04
CA LEU A 122 -8.34 17.33 24.66
C LEU A 122 -9.17 16.43 23.71
N LEU A 123 -9.58 15.26 24.19
CA LEU A 123 -10.44 14.34 23.45
C LEU A 123 -11.92 14.73 23.54
N GLY A 124 -12.27 15.74 24.33
CA GLY A 124 -13.66 16.13 24.59
C GLY A 124 -14.49 15.04 25.25
N ILE A 125 -13.88 14.14 26.01
CA ILE A 125 -14.56 13.03 26.68
C ILE A 125 -14.86 13.42 28.12
N ASP A 126 -15.96 12.95 28.70
CA ASP A 126 -16.23 13.14 30.13
C ASP A 126 -15.15 12.48 31.00
N TYR A 127 -14.58 13.25 31.93
CA TYR A 127 -13.47 12.83 32.79
C TYR A 127 -13.81 11.60 33.63
N GLU A 128 -14.94 11.60 34.33
CA GLU A 128 -15.33 10.49 35.20
C GLU A 128 -15.58 9.21 34.41
N SER A 129 -16.22 9.35 33.24
CA SER A 129 -16.48 8.23 32.34
C SER A 129 -15.19 7.64 31.76
N LEU A 130 -14.23 8.49 31.34
CA LEU A 130 -12.91 8.03 30.89
C LEU A 130 -12.18 7.33 32.03
N LYS A 131 -12.05 7.97 33.19
CA LYS A 131 -11.40 7.41 34.39
C LYS A 131 -11.94 6.01 34.70
N ASN A 132 -13.25 5.88 34.85
CA ASN A 132 -13.89 4.62 35.20
C ASN A 132 -13.66 3.55 34.14
N SER A 133 -13.71 3.91 32.84
CA SER A 133 -13.45 2.96 31.75
C SER A 133 -12.02 2.42 31.71
N LEU A 134 -11.06 3.14 32.31
CA LEU A 134 -9.65 2.72 32.38
C LEU A 134 -9.37 1.78 33.55
N VAL A 135 -10.18 1.81 34.62
CA VAL A 135 -9.92 1.02 35.85
C VAL A 135 -10.95 -0.08 36.11
N ILE A 136 -12.16 0.03 35.56
CA ILE A 136 -13.27 -0.89 35.80
C ILE A 136 -13.90 -1.30 34.47
N THR A 137 -14.30 -2.57 34.36
CA THR A 137 -15.17 -3.06 33.29
C THR A 137 -16.44 -3.65 33.86
N GLU A 138 -17.56 -3.51 33.14
CA GLU A 138 -18.81 -4.18 33.46
C GLU A 138 -18.90 -5.52 32.71
N LYS A 139 -19.36 -6.59 33.37
CA LYS A 139 -19.82 -7.82 32.71
C LYS A 139 -21.25 -8.13 33.11
N SER A 140 -22.06 -8.56 32.14
CA SER A 140 -23.40 -9.10 32.40
C SER A 140 -23.30 -10.59 32.67
N ILE A 141 -23.59 -11.01 33.90
CA ILE A 141 -23.66 -12.43 34.29
C ILE A 141 -25.07 -12.67 34.83
N ALA A 142 -25.81 -13.60 34.23
CA ALA A 142 -27.17 -13.95 34.64
C ALA A 142 -28.12 -12.73 34.80
N ASN A 143 -28.09 -11.79 33.83
CA ASN A 143 -28.84 -10.52 33.83
C ASN A 143 -28.48 -9.52 34.95
N GLN A 144 -27.39 -9.74 35.69
CA GLN A 144 -26.83 -8.77 36.61
C GLN A 144 -25.55 -8.16 36.04
N LYS A 145 -25.44 -6.83 36.11
CA LYS A 145 -24.20 -6.13 35.78
C LYS A 145 -23.28 -6.16 36.99
N ILE A 146 -22.09 -6.72 36.80
CA ILE A 146 -21.05 -6.80 37.82
C ILE A 146 -19.87 -5.95 37.36
N GLU A 147 -19.44 -5.05 38.23
CA GLU A 147 -18.21 -4.28 38.05
C GLU A 147 -17.01 -5.13 38.42
N ILE A 148 -16.03 -5.20 37.52
CA ILE A 148 -14.82 -5.98 37.67
C ILE A 148 -13.63 -5.03 37.56
N PRO A 149 -12.72 -5.00 38.55
CA PRO A 149 -11.51 -4.19 38.45
C PRO A 149 -10.56 -4.76 37.38
N LEU A 150 -10.02 -3.85 36.58
CA LEU A 150 -9.04 -4.16 35.54
C LEU A 150 -7.64 -4.34 36.15
N SER A 151 -6.82 -5.17 35.54
CA SER A 151 -5.40 -5.23 35.85
C SER A 151 -4.64 -4.09 35.17
N ILE A 152 -3.43 -3.76 35.64
CA ILE A 152 -2.57 -2.77 34.99
C ILE A 152 -2.40 -3.05 33.49
N GLU A 153 -2.20 -4.31 33.11
CA GLU A 153 -2.02 -4.68 31.71
C GLU A 153 -3.29 -4.47 30.88
N GLU A 154 -4.46 -4.80 31.44
CA GLU A 154 -5.76 -4.58 30.81
C GLU A 154 -6.00 -3.07 30.59
N SER A 155 -5.75 -2.24 31.60
CA SER A 155 -5.89 -0.79 31.53
C SER A 155 -4.95 -0.15 30.51
N LEU A 156 -3.67 -0.55 30.52
CA LEU A 156 -2.70 -0.10 29.51
C LEU A 156 -3.08 -0.57 28.10
N SER A 157 -3.70 -1.75 27.96
CA SER A 157 -4.22 -2.24 26.69
C SER A 157 -5.38 -1.37 26.21
N ILE A 158 -6.28 -0.95 27.10
CA ILE A 158 -7.40 -0.06 26.76
C ILE A 158 -6.90 1.29 26.24
N CYS A 159 -5.95 1.95 26.92
CA CYS A 159 -5.37 3.21 26.45
C CYS A 159 -4.82 3.09 25.02
N ARG A 160 -4.13 1.97 24.74
CA ARG A 160 -3.57 1.68 23.40
C ARG A 160 -4.65 1.42 22.37
N SER A 161 -5.67 0.63 22.71
CA SER A 161 -6.79 0.34 21.80
C SER A 161 -7.55 1.61 21.44
N ILE A 162 -7.85 2.47 22.42
CA ILE A 162 -8.46 3.80 22.17
C ILE A 162 -7.59 4.61 21.20
N SER A 163 -6.30 4.74 21.51
CA SER A 163 -5.39 5.56 20.71
C SER A 163 -5.24 5.05 19.28
N LYS A 164 -5.11 3.73 19.12
CA LYS A 164 -4.99 3.07 17.82
C LYS A 164 -6.26 3.21 16.99
N ASP A 165 -7.42 3.01 17.59
CA ASP A 165 -8.71 3.07 16.89
C ASP A 165 -9.05 4.50 16.45
N ILE A 166 -8.87 5.49 17.33
CA ILE A 166 -9.07 6.91 16.97
C ILE A 166 -8.11 7.30 15.84
N TYR A 167 -6.81 7.00 15.96
CA TYR A 167 -5.84 7.36 14.91
C TYR A 167 -6.16 6.70 13.56
N ASN A 168 -6.58 5.42 13.58
CA ASN A 168 -7.06 4.72 12.38
C ASN A 168 -8.24 5.44 11.73
N LYS A 169 -9.26 5.78 12.54
CA LYS A 169 -10.45 6.44 12.04
C LYS A 169 -10.16 7.86 11.54
N ILE A 170 -9.22 8.59 12.14
CA ILE A 170 -8.74 9.87 11.59
C ILE A 170 -8.21 9.67 10.17
N PHE A 171 -7.37 8.66 9.95
CA PHE A 171 -6.82 8.37 8.62
C PHE A 171 -7.92 8.01 7.60
N GLU A 172 -8.86 7.15 7.99
CA GLU A 172 -10.03 6.80 7.16
C GLU A 172 -10.88 8.04 6.83
N TYR A 173 -11.11 8.90 7.82
CA TYR A 173 -11.92 10.11 7.68
C TYR A 173 -11.27 11.15 6.77
N ILE A 174 -9.97 11.41 6.93
CA ILE A 174 -9.19 12.27 6.04
C ILE A 174 -9.24 11.70 4.61
N THR A 175 -9.05 10.40 4.43
CA THR A 175 -9.13 9.74 3.11
C THR A 175 -10.50 9.93 2.46
N LYS A 176 -11.60 9.75 3.22
CA LYS A 176 -12.96 10.02 2.74
C LYS A 176 -13.15 11.48 2.32
N ARG A 177 -12.66 12.43 3.13
CA ARG A 177 -12.71 13.88 2.80
C ARG A 177 -11.92 14.20 1.53
N ILE A 178 -10.75 13.59 1.33
CA ILE A 178 -9.93 13.77 0.11
C ILE A 178 -10.69 13.24 -1.11
N ASN A 179 -11.26 12.03 -1.02
CA ASN A 179 -12.02 11.43 -2.13
C ASN A 179 -13.28 12.24 -2.49
N ASN A 180 -13.98 12.77 -1.48
CA ASN A 180 -15.08 13.71 -1.68
C ASN A 180 -14.62 14.98 -2.40
N PHE A 181 -13.52 15.58 -1.97
CA PHE A 181 -13.00 16.81 -2.57
C PHE A 181 -12.57 16.62 -4.04
N LEU A 182 -11.92 15.49 -4.36
CA LEU A 182 -11.37 15.23 -5.68
C LEU A 182 -12.42 14.83 -6.72
N ASN A 183 -13.38 13.97 -6.37
CA ASN A 183 -14.35 13.44 -7.35
C ASN A 183 -15.77 13.22 -6.80
N ASN A 184 -16.12 13.75 -5.62
CA ASN A 184 -17.41 13.51 -4.95
C ASN A 184 -17.77 12.01 -4.86
N ASN A 185 -16.77 11.14 -4.71
CA ASN A 185 -16.91 9.67 -4.73
C ASN A 185 -17.61 9.09 -5.97
N LYS A 186 -17.58 9.77 -7.13
CA LYS A 186 -18.12 9.21 -8.36
C LYS A 186 -17.20 8.12 -8.91
N GLU A 187 -17.78 7.04 -9.40
CA GLU A 187 -17.03 6.03 -10.15
C GLU A 187 -16.66 6.58 -11.54
N LEU A 188 -15.45 6.27 -11.99
CA LEU A 188 -14.94 6.67 -13.30
C LEU A 188 -15.10 5.50 -14.27
N GLU A 189 -15.60 5.78 -15.48
CA GLU A 189 -15.70 4.79 -16.56
C GLU A 189 -14.32 4.32 -17.02
N ASN A 190 -13.37 5.25 -17.14
CA ASN A 190 -11.98 5.00 -17.50
C ASN A 190 -11.06 5.63 -16.46
N PHE A 191 -10.09 4.87 -15.94
CA PHE A 191 -9.16 5.34 -14.93
C PHE A 191 -7.79 4.68 -15.06
N ILE A 192 -6.78 5.29 -14.45
CA ILE A 192 -5.46 4.70 -14.24
C ILE A 192 -5.36 4.39 -12.75
N GLY A 193 -5.40 3.11 -12.40
CA GLY A 193 -5.21 2.65 -11.03
C GLY A 193 -3.73 2.54 -10.70
N ILE A 194 -3.32 3.10 -9.56
CA ILE A 194 -1.98 2.93 -9.01
C ILE A 194 -2.12 2.19 -7.69
N LEU A 195 -1.53 0.99 -7.62
CA LEU A 195 -1.48 0.20 -6.40
C LEU A 195 -0.05 0.22 -5.87
N ASP A 196 0.15 0.95 -4.79
CA ASP A 196 1.40 0.95 -4.02
C ASP A 196 1.20 0.09 -2.78
N ILE A 197 1.96 -1.01 -2.68
CA ILE A 197 1.83 -2.00 -1.61
C ILE A 197 3.21 -2.41 -1.11
N PHE A 198 3.24 -2.84 0.14
CA PHE A 198 4.43 -3.46 0.73
C PHE A 198 4.81 -4.70 -0.06
N GLY A 199 6.10 -4.81 -0.35
CA GLY A 199 6.67 -6.07 -0.81
C GLY A 199 6.62 -7.14 0.27
N PHE A 200 7.01 -8.34 -0.10
CA PHE A 200 7.10 -9.47 0.81
C PHE A 200 8.01 -9.16 2.02
N GLU A 201 7.52 -9.37 3.25
CA GLU A 201 8.24 -9.05 4.48
C GLU A 201 8.74 -10.31 5.20
N ILE A 202 10.03 -10.31 5.54
CA ILE A 202 10.68 -11.37 6.33
C ILE A 202 11.57 -10.71 7.37
N PHE A 203 11.09 -10.68 8.61
CA PHE A 203 11.82 -10.19 9.76
C PHE A 203 12.31 -11.34 10.64
N VAL A 204 13.14 -11.00 11.63
CA VAL A 204 13.61 -11.95 12.66
C VAL A 204 12.44 -12.50 13.46
N LYS A 205 11.42 -11.66 13.73
CA LYS A 205 10.16 -12.07 14.37
C LYS A 205 8.99 -11.56 13.50
N ASN A 206 8.27 -12.47 12.88
CA ASN A 206 7.09 -12.17 12.07
C ASN A 206 5.83 -12.41 12.89
N SER A 207 4.89 -11.47 12.89
CA SER A 207 3.61 -11.56 13.59
C SER A 207 2.43 -11.59 12.60
N LEU A 208 1.21 -11.36 13.08
CA LEU A 208 -0.01 -11.38 12.27
C LEU A 208 0.05 -10.35 11.14
N GLU A 209 0.67 -9.20 11.37
CA GLU A 209 0.85 -8.15 10.37
C GLU A 209 1.64 -8.64 9.16
N GLN A 210 2.80 -9.28 9.39
CA GLN A 210 3.60 -9.86 8.31
C GLN A 210 2.84 -10.97 7.59
N LEU A 211 2.07 -11.79 8.32
CA LEU A 211 1.24 -12.82 7.70
C LEU A 211 0.22 -12.21 6.72
N LEU A 212 -0.48 -11.16 7.13
CA LEU A 212 -1.45 -10.47 6.27
C LEU A 212 -0.76 -9.82 5.06
N ILE A 213 0.39 -9.16 5.25
CA ILE A 213 1.19 -8.58 4.15
C ILE A 213 1.62 -9.66 3.15
N ASN A 214 2.11 -10.80 3.65
CA ASN A 214 2.55 -11.89 2.80
C ASN A 214 1.39 -12.60 2.10
N ILE A 215 0.20 -12.68 2.71
CA ILE A 215 -1.04 -13.12 2.04
C ILE A 215 -1.39 -12.20 0.86
N ALA A 216 -1.34 -10.88 1.04
CA ALA A 216 -1.57 -9.96 -0.07
C ALA A 216 -0.53 -10.10 -1.18
N ASN A 217 0.74 -10.30 -0.83
CA ASN A 217 1.79 -10.54 -1.83
C ASN A 217 1.54 -11.85 -2.62
N GLU A 218 1.09 -12.92 -1.98
CA GLU A 218 0.70 -14.16 -2.68
C GLU A 218 -0.49 -13.96 -3.62
N GLU A 219 -1.50 -13.19 -3.21
CA GLU A 219 -2.65 -12.85 -4.06
C GLU A 219 -2.25 -12.01 -5.28
N ILE A 220 -1.41 -11.00 -5.08
CA ILE A 220 -0.90 -10.16 -6.16
C ILE A 220 0.02 -10.98 -7.09
N HIS A 221 0.80 -11.90 -6.54
CA HIS A 221 1.58 -12.84 -7.34
C HIS A 221 0.68 -13.77 -8.16
N ASN A 222 -0.45 -14.25 -7.60
CA ASN A 222 -1.43 -15.02 -8.35
C ASN A 222 -2.03 -14.23 -9.52
N ILE A 223 -2.36 -12.95 -9.30
CA ILE A 223 -2.82 -12.07 -10.38
C ILE A 223 -1.73 -11.87 -11.44
N TYR A 224 -0.48 -11.73 -11.02
CA TYR A 224 0.66 -11.66 -11.93
C TYR A 224 0.73 -12.93 -12.80
N LEU A 225 0.67 -14.13 -12.20
CA LEU A 225 0.65 -15.38 -12.95
C LEU A 225 -0.55 -15.49 -13.90
N PHE A 226 -1.74 -15.08 -13.44
CA PHE A 226 -2.94 -15.04 -14.26
C PHE A 226 -2.78 -14.14 -15.49
N VAL A 227 -2.28 -12.91 -15.32
CA VAL A 227 -2.12 -11.96 -16.43
C VAL A 227 -1.03 -12.41 -17.40
N VAL A 228 0.08 -12.89 -16.88
CA VAL A 228 1.27 -13.24 -17.67
C VAL A 228 1.12 -14.56 -18.41
N TYR A 229 0.47 -15.56 -17.80
CA TYR A 229 0.38 -16.89 -18.38
C TYR A 229 -1.04 -17.22 -18.83
N GLU A 230 -2.02 -17.06 -17.97
CA GLU A 230 -3.38 -17.55 -18.24
C GLU A 230 -4.11 -16.67 -19.27
N LYS A 231 -4.08 -15.34 -19.10
CA LYS A 231 -4.68 -14.38 -20.04
C LYS A 231 -4.02 -14.48 -21.42
N GLU A 232 -2.69 -14.65 -21.45
CA GLU A 232 -1.90 -14.92 -22.65
C GLU A 232 -2.32 -16.24 -23.33
N SER A 233 -2.32 -17.35 -22.59
CA SER A 233 -2.71 -18.67 -23.10
C SER A 233 -4.14 -18.68 -23.64
N ASN A 234 -5.08 -18.04 -22.93
CA ASN A 234 -6.47 -17.93 -23.34
C ASN A 234 -6.63 -17.09 -24.62
N LEU A 235 -5.83 -16.04 -24.79
CA LEU A 235 -5.79 -15.28 -26.05
C LEU A 235 -5.33 -16.16 -27.21
N TYR A 236 -4.24 -16.93 -27.05
CA TYR A 236 -3.76 -17.83 -28.10
C TYR A 236 -4.79 -18.91 -28.45
N LYS A 237 -5.45 -19.50 -27.45
CA LYS A 237 -6.55 -20.46 -27.67
C LYS A 237 -7.71 -19.83 -28.44
N LYS A 238 -8.14 -18.63 -28.05
CA LYS A 238 -9.21 -17.88 -28.75
C LYS A 238 -8.84 -17.53 -30.19
N GLU A 239 -7.55 -17.36 -30.46
CA GLU A 239 -7.00 -17.06 -31.79
C GLU A 239 -6.62 -18.31 -32.59
N GLY A 240 -6.87 -19.51 -32.06
CA GLY A 240 -6.58 -20.77 -32.76
C GLY A 240 -5.09 -21.10 -32.87
N ILE A 241 -4.25 -20.48 -32.04
CA ILE A 241 -2.79 -20.65 -32.07
C ILE A 241 -2.39 -21.74 -31.08
N ILE A 242 -1.78 -22.80 -31.60
CA ILE A 242 -1.19 -23.88 -30.80
C ILE A 242 0.19 -23.41 -30.33
N ILE A 243 0.35 -23.26 -29.02
CA ILE A 243 1.63 -23.00 -28.36
C ILE A 243 1.95 -24.20 -27.47
N GLU A 244 3.21 -24.61 -27.44
CA GLU A 244 3.69 -25.58 -26.45
C GLU A 244 3.31 -25.09 -25.05
N SER A 245 2.70 -25.93 -24.23
CA SER A 245 2.27 -25.53 -22.90
C SER A 245 3.48 -25.09 -22.08
N VAL A 246 3.59 -23.78 -21.86
CA VAL A 246 4.61 -23.23 -20.96
C VAL A 246 4.25 -23.71 -19.57
N LYS A 247 5.02 -24.68 -19.06
CA LYS A 247 4.89 -25.14 -17.67
C LYS A 247 5.28 -23.97 -16.77
N TYR A 248 4.33 -23.52 -15.96
CA TYR A 248 4.58 -22.56 -14.89
C TYR A 248 4.04 -23.14 -13.59
N THR A 249 4.66 -22.76 -12.48
CA THR A 249 4.21 -23.13 -11.14
C THR A 249 3.14 -22.14 -10.71
N ASN A 250 1.93 -22.62 -10.44
CA ASN A 250 0.89 -21.78 -9.83
C ASN A 250 1.07 -21.75 -8.30
N ASN A 251 0.49 -20.73 -7.66
CA ASN A 251 0.52 -20.59 -6.20
C ASN A 251 -0.87 -20.77 -5.57
N GLU A 252 -1.77 -21.51 -6.23
CA GLU A 252 -3.15 -21.69 -5.73
C GLU A 252 -3.18 -22.52 -4.44
N SER A 253 -2.30 -23.53 -4.32
CA SER A 253 -2.18 -24.41 -3.16
C SER A 253 -1.85 -23.65 -1.87
N ILE A 254 -0.94 -22.68 -1.94
CA ILE A 254 -0.62 -21.84 -0.78
C ILE A 254 -1.74 -20.84 -0.46
N ILE A 255 -2.38 -20.28 -1.48
CA ILE A 255 -3.53 -19.40 -1.28
C ILE A 255 -4.67 -20.13 -0.56
N ASP A 256 -4.94 -21.39 -0.92
CA ASP A 256 -5.93 -22.21 -0.23
C ASP A 256 -5.54 -22.53 1.21
N LEU A 257 -4.25 -22.83 1.47
CA LEU A 257 -3.74 -22.99 2.84
C LEU A 257 -3.94 -21.72 3.69
N LEU A 258 -3.71 -20.54 3.12
CA LEU A 258 -3.74 -19.28 3.84
C LEU A 258 -5.16 -18.74 4.06
N ARG A 259 -6.03 -18.81 3.04
CA ARG A 259 -7.37 -18.20 3.08
C ARG A 259 -8.50 -19.03 2.44
N GLY A 260 -8.27 -20.31 2.17
CA GLY A 260 -9.30 -21.25 1.73
C GLY A 260 -10.36 -21.51 2.81
N LYS A 261 -11.31 -22.41 2.52
CA LYS A 261 -12.42 -22.75 3.44
C LYS A 261 -11.94 -23.28 4.79
N THR A 262 -10.85 -24.07 4.77
CA THR A 262 -10.14 -24.52 5.96
C THR A 262 -8.69 -24.11 5.82
N SER A 263 -8.34 -23.01 6.47
CA SER A 263 -7.07 -22.30 6.29
C SER A 263 -6.53 -21.77 7.62
N ILE A 264 -5.29 -21.28 7.59
CA ILE A 264 -4.66 -20.60 8.74
C ILE A 264 -5.56 -19.47 9.25
N ILE A 265 -6.11 -18.64 8.34
CA ILE A 265 -6.99 -17.54 8.74
C ILE A 265 -8.33 -18.05 9.27
N SER A 266 -8.96 -19.04 8.65
CA SER A 266 -10.25 -19.54 9.16
C SER A 266 -10.12 -20.13 10.57
N ILE A 267 -9.01 -20.82 10.86
CA ILE A 267 -8.72 -21.38 12.18
C ILE A 267 -8.48 -20.27 13.20
N LEU A 268 -7.75 -19.21 12.83
CA LEU A 268 -7.59 -18.03 13.68
C LEU A 268 -8.93 -17.38 14.00
N GLU A 269 -9.80 -17.20 13.01
CA GLU A 269 -11.13 -16.61 13.20
C GLU A 269 -12.01 -17.46 14.14
N ASP A 270 -12.02 -18.78 13.97
CA ASP A 270 -12.78 -19.69 14.83
C ASP A 270 -12.26 -19.67 16.29
N ASN A 271 -10.95 -19.61 16.49
CA ASN A 271 -10.36 -19.46 17.82
C ASN A 271 -10.66 -18.10 18.46
N CYS A 272 -10.81 -17.04 17.66
CA CYS A 272 -11.24 -15.73 18.18
C CYS A 272 -12.67 -15.77 18.70
N LEU A 273 -13.57 -16.48 18.02
CA LEU A 273 -14.98 -16.57 18.40
C LEU A 273 -15.23 -17.53 19.57
N ALA A 274 -14.37 -18.53 19.76
CA ALA A 274 -14.49 -19.49 20.84
C ALA A 274 -14.05 -18.90 22.21
N PRO A 275 -14.82 -19.14 23.30
CA PRO A 275 -14.48 -18.66 24.63
C PRO A 275 -13.24 -19.40 25.19
N GLY A 276 -12.33 -18.66 25.83
CA GLY A 276 -11.21 -19.22 26.59
C GLY A 276 -10.06 -19.83 25.76
N LYS A 277 -10.03 -19.63 24.44
CA LYS A 277 -8.91 -20.07 23.60
C LYS A 277 -7.68 -19.19 23.81
N LYS A 278 -6.50 -19.83 23.76
CA LYS A 278 -5.18 -19.19 23.84
C LYS A 278 -4.43 -19.38 22.53
N ASP A 279 -3.41 -18.58 22.26
CA ASP A 279 -2.70 -18.61 20.98
C ASP A 279 -2.05 -19.97 20.68
N GLU A 280 -1.62 -20.74 21.69
CA GLU A 280 -1.01 -22.06 21.51
C GLU A 280 -1.98 -23.09 20.91
N SER A 281 -3.30 -22.87 21.04
CA SER A 281 -4.28 -23.73 20.37
C SER A 281 -4.28 -23.55 18.85
N LEU A 282 -3.74 -22.46 18.31
CA LEU A 282 -3.61 -22.25 16.87
C LEU A 282 -2.60 -23.25 16.28
N VAL A 283 -1.37 -23.27 16.80
CA VAL A 283 -0.28 -24.09 16.25
C VAL A 283 -0.60 -25.58 16.31
N SER A 284 -1.25 -26.03 17.40
CA SER A 284 -1.66 -27.44 17.53
C SER A 284 -2.72 -27.83 16.51
N VAL A 285 -3.72 -26.96 16.26
CA VAL A 285 -4.77 -27.21 15.25
C VAL A 285 -4.19 -27.14 13.84
N ASP A 286 -3.36 -26.13 13.54
CA ASP A 286 -2.71 -25.96 12.24
C ASP A 286 -1.80 -27.14 11.92
N THR A 287 -0.98 -27.58 12.88
CA THR A 287 -0.08 -28.72 12.69
C THR A 287 -0.84 -30.02 12.43
N ASN A 288 -1.92 -30.26 13.17
CA ASN A 288 -2.76 -31.45 12.97
C ASN A 288 -3.42 -31.46 11.60
N LYS A 289 -3.85 -30.30 11.08
CA LYS A 289 -4.52 -30.19 9.78
C LYS A 289 -3.55 -30.14 8.60
N PHE A 290 -2.44 -29.43 8.73
CA PHE A 290 -1.61 -29.03 7.58
C PHE A 290 -0.21 -29.63 7.56
N SER A 291 0.21 -30.43 8.55
CA SER A 291 1.56 -31.06 8.55
C SER A 291 1.90 -31.90 7.31
N LYS A 292 0.89 -32.36 6.56
CA LYS A 292 1.05 -33.13 5.32
C LYS A 292 1.02 -32.27 4.05
N THR A 293 0.70 -30.97 4.15
CA THR A 293 0.68 -30.08 2.98
C THR A 293 2.08 -29.60 2.64
N GLU A 294 2.30 -29.28 1.37
CA GLU A 294 3.62 -28.84 0.89
C GLU A 294 4.07 -27.53 1.56
N HIS A 295 3.13 -26.61 1.76
CA HIS A 295 3.38 -25.22 2.18
C HIS A 295 3.39 -25.00 3.70
N TYR A 296 3.17 -26.03 4.52
CA TYR A 296 3.21 -25.89 5.97
C TYR A 296 4.36 -26.72 6.57
N SER A 297 5.00 -26.19 7.60
CA SER A 297 5.96 -26.95 8.40
C SER A 297 6.02 -26.50 9.86
N VAL A 298 6.42 -27.44 10.73
CA VAL A 298 6.55 -27.18 12.17
C VAL A 298 7.86 -26.43 12.44
N CYS A 299 7.79 -25.39 13.26
CA CYS A 299 8.98 -24.70 13.73
C CYS A 299 9.74 -25.58 14.74
N LYS A 300 10.88 -26.16 14.33
CA LYS A 300 11.69 -27.04 15.20
C LYS A 300 12.24 -26.34 16.45
N LYS A 301 12.42 -25.01 16.41
CA LYS A 301 12.95 -24.23 17.53
C LYS A 301 11.87 -23.94 18.58
N ASN A 302 10.67 -23.55 18.14
CA ASN A 302 9.53 -23.18 19.00
C ASN A 302 8.26 -23.90 18.53
N ILE A 303 8.10 -25.16 18.92
CA ILE A 303 7.06 -26.06 18.39
C ILE A 303 5.64 -25.61 18.76
N THR A 304 5.47 -24.97 19.93
CA THR A 304 4.16 -24.57 20.46
C THR A 304 3.78 -23.13 20.14
N GLU A 305 4.75 -22.28 19.83
CA GLU A 305 4.56 -20.83 19.70
C GLU A 305 4.83 -20.29 18.29
N SER A 306 5.19 -21.15 17.35
CA SER A 306 5.50 -20.73 15.99
C SER A 306 5.18 -21.80 14.96
N PHE A 307 4.82 -21.35 13.76
CA PHE A 307 4.63 -22.18 12.58
C PHE A 307 5.41 -21.60 11.40
N VAL A 308 5.67 -22.43 10.39
CA VAL A 308 6.40 -22.03 9.19
C VAL A 308 5.52 -22.23 7.97
N ILE A 309 5.37 -21.18 7.17
CA ILE A 309 4.72 -21.24 5.85
C ILE A 309 5.81 -21.16 4.78
N LYS A 310 5.79 -22.11 3.85
CA LYS A 310 6.65 -22.12 2.67
C LYS A 310 6.00 -21.30 1.56
N HIS A 311 6.25 -19.99 1.59
CA HIS A 311 5.75 -19.08 0.57
C HIS A 311 6.41 -19.31 -0.78
N THR A 312 5.82 -18.77 -1.84
CA THR A 312 6.34 -18.88 -3.21
C THR A 312 7.81 -18.41 -3.29
N VAL A 313 8.18 -17.46 -2.43
CA VAL A 313 9.48 -16.78 -2.47
C VAL A 313 10.45 -17.18 -1.36
N SER A 314 9.96 -17.69 -0.22
CA SER A 314 10.77 -18.08 0.94
C SER A 314 9.95 -18.79 2.00
N ASP A 315 10.60 -19.58 2.84
CA ASP A 315 10.02 -20.06 4.09
C ASP A 315 10.00 -18.92 5.12
N VAL A 316 8.85 -18.69 5.76
CA VAL A 316 8.68 -17.64 6.78
C VAL A 316 8.17 -18.26 8.07
N THR A 317 8.86 -17.98 9.17
CA THR A 317 8.46 -18.40 10.52
C THR A 317 7.63 -17.30 11.17
N TYR A 318 6.40 -17.61 11.56
CA TYR A 318 5.49 -16.71 12.27
C TYR A 318 5.36 -17.11 13.74
N SER A 319 5.44 -16.12 14.62
CA SER A 319 5.23 -16.28 16.06
C SER A 319 3.76 -15.98 16.38
N ILE A 320 3.07 -16.92 17.03
CA ILE A 320 1.62 -16.77 17.33
C ILE A 320 1.31 -15.79 18.46
N SER A 321 2.33 -15.23 19.11
CA SER A 321 2.13 -14.35 20.27
C SER A 321 1.17 -13.21 19.93
N ASN A 322 0.07 -13.13 20.69
CA ASN A 322 -0.99 -12.15 20.55
C ASN A 322 -1.81 -12.25 19.24
N PHE A 323 -1.81 -13.38 18.53
CA PHE A 323 -2.59 -13.50 17.29
C PHE A 323 -4.09 -13.32 17.54
N ILE A 324 -4.64 -13.98 18.57
CA ILE A 324 -6.08 -13.89 18.89
C ILE A 324 -6.43 -12.47 19.33
N SER A 325 -5.64 -11.87 20.24
CA SER A 325 -5.90 -10.51 20.72
C SER A 325 -5.76 -9.47 19.59
N LYS A 326 -4.71 -9.58 18.75
CA LYS A 326 -4.53 -8.73 17.58
C LYS A 326 -5.64 -8.86 16.55
N ASN A 327 -6.23 -10.04 16.36
CA ASN A 327 -7.32 -10.21 15.40
C ASN A 327 -8.68 -9.75 15.93
N LYS A 328 -8.89 -9.85 17.25
CA LYS A 328 -10.07 -9.36 17.94
C LYS A 328 -10.16 -7.84 18.01
N ASP A 329 -9.01 -7.16 18.02
CA ASP A 329 -8.78 -5.72 18.27
C ASP A 329 -9.91 -4.78 17.83
N ILE A 330 -10.97 -4.75 18.65
CA ILE A 330 -12.21 -4.00 18.53
C ILE A 330 -12.41 -3.35 19.89
N LEU A 331 -12.80 -2.07 19.88
CA LEU A 331 -13.11 -1.36 21.10
C LEU A 331 -14.28 -2.00 21.85
N SER A 332 -14.22 -2.01 23.18
CA SER A 332 -15.33 -2.48 23.99
C SER A 332 -16.57 -1.60 23.75
N PRO A 333 -17.79 -2.15 23.86
CA PRO A 333 -19.03 -1.37 23.70
C PRO A 333 -19.10 -0.13 24.58
N ASN A 334 -18.53 -0.21 25.80
CA ASN A 334 -18.49 0.92 26.74
C ASN A 334 -17.59 2.05 26.23
N ILE A 335 -16.40 1.72 25.73
CA ILE A 335 -15.49 2.71 25.13
C ILE A 335 -16.12 3.32 23.87
N LEU A 336 -16.81 2.52 23.05
CA LEU A 336 -17.43 3.02 21.83
C LEU A 336 -18.58 4.00 22.13
N LYS A 337 -19.38 3.73 23.19
CA LYS A 337 -20.40 4.68 23.69
C LYS A 337 -19.76 5.98 24.17
N LEU A 338 -18.64 5.89 24.89
CA LEU A 338 -17.89 7.05 25.39
C LEU A 338 -17.42 7.96 24.24
N LEU A 339 -16.85 7.36 23.19
CA LEU A 339 -16.32 8.11 22.04
C LEU A 339 -17.42 8.77 21.20
N LYS A 340 -18.59 8.13 21.08
CA LYS A 340 -19.75 8.70 20.37
C LYS A 340 -20.30 9.99 20.99
N VAL A 341 -20.18 10.14 22.31
CA VAL A 341 -20.69 11.32 23.04
C VAL A 341 -19.60 12.36 23.33
N SER A 342 -18.42 12.23 22.74
CA SER A 342 -17.34 13.22 22.85
C SER A 342 -17.81 14.60 22.38
N ASN A 343 -17.38 15.69 23.01
CA ASN A 343 -17.60 17.06 22.59
C ASN A 343 -16.65 17.50 21.45
N ASN A 344 -15.64 16.69 21.12
CA ASN A 344 -14.76 16.92 19.98
C ASN A 344 -15.48 16.49 18.69
N LYS A 345 -15.75 17.45 17.79
CA LYS A 345 -16.55 17.20 16.58
C LYS A 345 -15.89 16.21 15.64
N LEU A 346 -14.56 16.20 15.54
CA LEU A 346 -13.86 15.19 14.77
C LEU A 346 -14.20 13.80 15.31
N ILE A 347 -14.03 13.57 16.61
CA ILE A 347 -14.29 12.27 17.24
C ILE A 347 -15.77 11.86 17.05
N GLN A 348 -16.75 12.75 17.24
CA GLN A 348 -18.15 12.43 16.94
C GLN A 348 -18.30 11.89 15.50
N ASN A 349 -17.81 12.64 14.51
CA ASN A 349 -17.86 12.25 13.10
C ASN A 349 -17.14 10.92 12.80
N LEU A 350 -16.10 10.55 13.56
CA LEU A 350 -15.40 9.26 13.40
C LEU A 350 -16.27 8.06 13.81
N TYR A 351 -17.24 8.26 14.70
CA TYR A 351 -18.06 7.21 15.32
C TYR A 351 -19.57 7.33 15.04
N ASP A 352 -20.01 8.30 14.24
CA ASP A 352 -21.42 8.47 13.82
C ASP A 352 -22.02 7.13 13.34
N ASP A 353 -21.38 6.50 12.35
CA ASP A 353 -21.83 5.25 11.72
C ASP A 353 -21.47 3.98 12.51
N ALA A 354 -20.83 4.09 13.68
CA ALA A 354 -20.36 2.91 14.40
C ALA A 354 -21.53 2.18 15.11
N GLU A 355 -21.75 0.91 14.80
CA GLU A 355 -22.74 0.10 15.52
C GLU A 355 -22.17 -0.41 16.84
N VAL A 356 -22.90 -0.21 17.95
CA VAL A 356 -22.55 -0.77 19.26
C VAL A 356 -23.14 -2.17 19.33
N THR A 357 -22.32 -3.21 19.13
CA THR A 357 -22.74 -4.61 19.25
C THR A 357 -22.12 -5.28 20.47
N ASP A 358 -22.93 -5.95 21.30
CA ASP A 358 -22.45 -6.63 22.51
C ASP A 358 -21.72 -7.95 22.22
N SER A 359 -21.83 -8.51 21.01
CA SER A 359 -21.20 -9.77 20.62
C SER A 359 -20.15 -9.60 19.52
N LEU A 360 -19.03 -10.31 19.67
CA LEU A 360 -17.98 -10.37 18.67
C LEU A 360 -18.45 -11.24 17.48
N GLY A 361 -18.88 -10.60 16.40
CA GLY A 361 -19.17 -11.28 15.14
C GLY A 361 -17.91 -11.54 14.32
N ARG A 362 -17.88 -12.64 13.54
CA ARG A 362 -16.77 -12.96 12.60
C ARG A 362 -16.43 -11.78 11.68
N LYS A 363 -17.46 -11.06 11.21
CA LYS A 363 -17.32 -9.88 10.34
C LYS A 363 -16.57 -8.71 10.97
N ASN A 364 -16.45 -8.69 12.30
CA ASN A 364 -15.78 -7.62 13.01
C ASN A 364 -14.27 -7.85 13.12
N LEU A 365 -13.80 -9.10 12.94
CA LEU A 365 -12.39 -9.48 13.00
C LEU A 365 -11.57 -8.79 11.90
N ILE A 366 -10.33 -8.44 12.24
CA ILE A 366 -9.42 -7.74 11.32
C ILE A 366 -9.12 -8.60 10.10
N THR A 367 -8.84 -9.89 10.29
CA THR A 367 -8.53 -10.82 9.19
C THR A 367 -9.68 -10.92 8.20
N TYR A 368 -10.92 -10.99 8.70
CA TYR A 368 -12.11 -11.08 7.85
C TYR A 368 -12.27 -9.83 6.98
N LYS A 369 -12.24 -8.64 7.62
CA LYS A 369 -12.33 -7.35 6.92
C LYS A 369 -11.20 -7.19 5.90
N TYR A 370 -9.98 -7.56 6.29
CA TYR A 370 -8.80 -7.51 5.45
C TYR A 370 -8.95 -8.39 4.20
N LEU A 371 -9.35 -9.65 4.37
CA LEU A 371 -9.53 -10.58 3.25
C LEU A 371 -10.67 -10.16 2.30
N GLU A 372 -11.77 -9.62 2.83
CA GLU A 372 -12.85 -9.07 1.99
C GLU A 372 -12.38 -7.86 1.18
N ASN A 373 -11.62 -6.95 1.79
CA ASN A 373 -11.05 -5.80 1.08
C ASN A 373 -10.01 -6.24 0.02
N LEU A 374 -9.14 -7.17 0.37
CA LEU A 374 -8.15 -7.74 -0.55
C LEU A 374 -8.85 -8.42 -1.74
N LYS A 375 -9.90 -9.20 -1.50
CA LYS A 375 -10.71 -9.84 -2.55
C LYS A 375 -11.32 -8.81 -3.51
N LYS A 376 -11.85 -7.70 -3.00
CA LYS A 376 -12.36 -6.59 -3.83
C LYS A 376 -11.26 -6.00 -4.70
N ILE A 377 -10.09 -5.68 -4.12
CA ILE A 377 -8.93 -5.18 -4.85
C ILE A 377 -8.51 -6.17 -5.95
N CYS A 378 -8.40 -7.45 -5.63
CA CYS A 378 -8.05 -8.49 -6.60
C CYS A 378 -9.05 -8.56 -7.76
N SER A 379 -10.34 -8.41 -7.49
CA SER A 379 -11.38 -8.37 -8.52
C SER A 379 -11.24 -7.15 -9.42
N TYR A 380 -11.01 -5.96 -8.85
CA TYR A 380 -10.78 -4.72 -9.60
C TYR A 380 -9.53 -4.82 -10.48
N LEU A 381 -8.44 -5.40 -9.98
CA LEU A 381 -7.23 -5.60 -10.77
C LEU A 381 -7.51 -6.51 -11.96
N LYS A 382 -8.16 -7.66 -11.74
CA LYS A 382 -8.45 -8.65 -12.80
C LYS A 382 -9.33 -8.10 -13.93
N SER A 383 -10.15 -7.06 -13.68
CA SER A 383 -10.97 -6.41 -14.71
C SER A 383 -10.24 -5.32 -15.51
N THR A 384 -8.98 -5.01 -15.18
CA THR A 384 -8.22 -3.92 -15.82
C THR A 384 -7.05 -4.42 -16.66
N ASN A 385 -6.42 -3.50 -17.40
CA ASN A 385 -5.13 -3.76 -18.06
C ASN A 385 -4.00 -3.40 -17.08
N ILE A 386 -3.37 -4.43 -16.51
CA ILE A 386 -2.38 -4.28 -15.43
C ILE A 386 -0.97 -4.12 -16.00
N TYR A 387 -0.21 -3.18 -15.42
CA TYR A 387 1.22 -3.02 -15.64
C TYR A 387 1.96 -3.20 -14.32
N PHE A 388 3.05 -3.96 -14.32
CA PHE A 388 3.83 -4.27 -13.12
C PHE A 388 5.13 -3.46 -13.09
N ILE A 389 5.38 -2.78 -11.97
CA ILE A 389 6.66 -2.14 -11.65
C ILE A 389 7.30 -2.93 -10.50
N LYS A 390 8.50 -3.48 -10.73
CA LYS A 390 9.24 -4.27 -9.74
C LYS A 390 10.42 -3.44 -9.22
N CYS A 391 10.33 -3.00 -7.97
CA CYS A 391 11.36 -2.20 -7.33
C CYS A 391 12.40 -3.12 -6.66
N ILE A 392 13.69 -2.89 -6.92
CA ILE A 392 14.81 -3.64 -6.33
C ILE A 392 15.57 -2.71 -5.39
N LYS A 393 15.80 -3.15 -4.15
CA LYS A 393 16.66 -2.48 -3.18
C LYS A 393 18.12 -2.93 -3.39
N PRO A 394 19.03 -2.06 -3.88
CA PRO A 394 20.38 -2.48 -4.25
C PRO A 394 21.33 -2.68 -3.05
N ASN A 395 21.07 -2.00 -1.93
CA ASN A 395 21.84 -2.09 -0.68
C ASN A 395 20.97 -1.72 0.54
N GLU A 396 21.43 -2.05 1.75
CA GLU A 396 20.75 -1.67 3.01
C GLU A 396 21.19 -0.30 3.54
N THR A 397 22.33 0.22 3.07
CA THR A 397 22.94 1.47 3.56
C THR A 397 22.29 2.73 3.01
N LYS A 398 21.32 2.61 2.09
CA LYS A 398 20.64 3.70 1.38
C LYS A 398 21.59 4.57 0.54
N GLU A 399 22.72 4.01 0.11
CA GLU A 399 23.73 4.74 -0.65
C GLU A 399 23.50 4.63 -2.16
N LYS A 400 23.70 5.75 -2.87
CA LYS A 400 23.75 5.75 -4.34
C LYS A 400 25.02 5.01 -4.83
N ASN A 401 24.93 4.39 -6.00
CA ASN A 401 26.04 3.67 -6.66
C ASN A 401 26.64 2.51 -5.85
N ASN A 402 25.93 1.98 -4.85
CA ASN A 402 26.33 0.81 -4.08
C ASN A 402 25.44 -0.39 -4.44
N PHE A 403 26.01 -1.39 -5.12
CA PHE A 403 25.28 -2.59 -5.55
C PHE A 403 25.76 -3.79 -4.75
N ASN A 404 24.88 -4.41 -3.97
CA ASN A 404 25.17 -5.63 -3.22
C ASN A 404 24.51 -6.86 -3.90
N PRO A 405 25.28 -7.70 -4.62
CA PRO A 405 24.73 -8.87 -5.31
C PRO A 405 24.03 -9.85 -4.38
N LYS A 406 24.51 -10.03 -3.14
CA LYS A 406 23.90 -10.95 -2.16
C LYS A 406 22.51 -10.48 -1.71
N LYS A 407 22.25 -9.17 -1.77
CA LYS A 407 20.94 -8.58 -1.47
C LYS A 407 20.03 -8.58 -2.69
N VAL A 408 20.57 -8.29 -3.87
CA VAL A 408 19.79 -8.18 -5.11
C VAL A 408 19.36 -9.55 -5.64
N TYR A 409 20.24 -10.55 -5.60
CA TYR A 409 19.97 -11.86 -6.18
C TYR A 409 18.68 -12.52 -5.65
N PRO A 410 18.44 -12.61 -4.32
CA PRO A 410 17.17 -13.15 -3.81
C PRO A 410 15.94 -12.35 -4.24
N GLN A 411 16.06 -11.03 -4.41
CA GLN A 411 14.95 -10.18 -4.87
C GLN A 411 14.53 -10.50 -6.31
N LEU A 412 15.46 -10.94 -7.17
CA LEU A 412 15.12 -11.30 -8.55
C LEU A 412 14.16 -12.49 -8.61
N PHE A 413 14.29 -13.44 -7.67
CA PHE A 413 13.36 -14.57 -7.54
C PHE A 413 12.09 -14.15 -6.81
N SER A 414 12.21 -13.39 -5.71
CA SER A 414 11.02 -13.00 -4.94
C SER A 414 10.07 -12.07 -5.70
N LEU A 415 10.60 -11.26 -6.62
CA LEU A 415 9.82 -10.40 -7.49
C LEU A 415 9.38 -11.11 -8.78
N SER A 416 9.79 -12.37 -8.95
CA SER A 416 9.54 -13.25 -10.09
C SER A 416 10.10 -12.75 -11.42
N ILE A 417 11.20 -11.98 -11.37
CA ILE A 417 11.83 -11.37 -12.54
C ILE A 417 12.47 -12.46 -13.40
N VAL A 418 13.08 -13.49 -12.80
CA VAL A 418 13.72 -14.58 -13.52
C VAL A 418 12.68 -15.40 -14.29
N GLU A 419 11.56 -15.71 -13.66
CA GLU A 419 10.41 -16.40 -14.24
C GLU A 419 9.80 -15.58 -15.37
N THR A 420 9.74 -14.25 -15.21
CA THR A 420 9.32 -13.31 -16.27
C THR A 420 10.18 -13.45 -17.53
N LEU A 421 11.49 -13.70 -17.40
CA LEU A 421 12.36 -13.85 -18.58
C LEU A 421 12.00 -15.06 -19.44
N ASN A 422 11.35 -16.08 -18.85
CA ASN A 422 10.86 -17.24 -19.59
C ASN A 422 9.61 -16.91 -20.43
N ILE A 423 8.96 -15.75 -20.26
CA ILE A 423 7.85 -15.27 -21.13
C ILE A 423 8.31 -15.08 -22.59
N LYS A 424 9.63 -15.08 -22.86
CA LYS A 424 10.18 -15.04 -24.23
C LYS A 424 9.64 -16.12 -25.18
N TYR A 425 9.05 -17.20 -24.66
CA TYR A 425 8.36 -18.22 -25.49
C TYR A 425 7.05 -17.72 -26.11
N PHE A 426 6.45 -16.64 -25.60
CA PHE A 426 5.25 -16.02 -26.18
C PHE A 426 5.59 -14.97 -27.24
N PHE A 427 4.68 -14.75 -28.18
CA PHE A 427 4.79 -13.71 -29.19
C PHE A 427 4.66 -12.32 -28.54
N GLN A 428 5.73 -11.52 -28.59
CA GLN A 428 5.81 -10.26 -27.85
C GLN A 428 5.01 -9.13 -28.49
N TYR A 429 4.75 -9.20 -29.80
CA TYR A 429 4.03 -8.17 -30.53
C TYR A 429 2.74 -8.73 -31.12
N LYS A 430 1.65 -7.99 -30.92
CA LYS A 430 0.30 -8.42 -31.26
C LYS A 430 -0.46 -7.25 -31.84
N TYR A 431 -1.09 -7.47 -32.97
CA TYR A 431 -1.82 -6.43 -33.69
C TYR A 431 -3.12 -7.04 -34.21
N THR A 432 -4.20 -6.28 -34.16
CA THR A 432 -5.33 -6.57 -35.08
C THR A 432 -4.85 -6.41 -36.51
N PHE A 433 -5.50 -7.05 -37.49
CA PHE A 433 -5.07 -6.92 -38.88
C PHE A 433 -5.07 -5.46 -39.36
N ALA A 434 -6.13 -4.70 -39.07
CA ALA A 434 -6.20 -3.26 -39.30
C ALA A 434 -5.00 -2.49 -38.71
N SER A 435 -4.66 -2.71 -37.43
CA SER A 435 -3.54 -1.99 -36.80
C SER A 435 -2.19 -2.40 -37.42
N PHE A 436 -1.99 -3.68 -37.74
CA PHE A 436 -0.77 -4.15 -38.40
C PHE A 436 -0.57 -3.46 -39.76
N LEU A 437 -1.62 -3.43 -40.58
CA LEU A 437 -1.57 -2.80 -41.90
C LEU A 437 -1.30 -1.29 -41.78
N SER A 438 -1.93 -0.61 -40.82
CA SER A 438 -1.66 0.81 -40.55
C SER A 438 -0.20 1.07 -40.18
N TYR A 439 0.38 0.27 -39.29
CA TYR A 439 1.76 0.45 -38.85
C TYR A 439 2.81 0.02 -39.88
N TYR A 440 2.51 -1.03 -40.65
CA TYR A 440 3.49 -1.70 -41.52
C TYR A 440 3.10 -1.67 -43.00
N GLN A 441 2.24 -0.72 -43.42
CA GLN A 441 1.80 -0.55 -44.82
C GLN A 441 2.95 -0.49 -45.84
N TYR A 442 4.11 0.04 -45.42
CA TYR A 442 5.28 0.20 -46.28
C TYR A 442 6.11 -1.08 -46.44
N LEU A 443 5.70 -2.18 -45.80
CA LEU A 443 6.31 -3.49 -45.99
C LEU A 443 6.09 -3.97 -47.45
N ASP A 444 4.87 -3.78 -47.96
CA ASP A 444 4.52 -3.83 -49.38
C ASP A 444 3.25 -2.99 -49.58
N ILE A 445 3.40 -1.83 -50.22
CA ILE A 445 2.31 -0.86 -50.43
C ILE A 445 1.26 -1.43 -51.39
N ALA A 446 1.67 -2.23 -52.37
CA ALA A 446 0.76 -2.76 -53.38
C ALA A 446 -0.24 -3.73 -52.73
N VAL A 447 0.26 -4.65 -51.90
CA VAL A 447 -0.59 -5.59 -51.15
C VAL A 447 -1.43 -4.85 -50.11
N SER A 448 -0.85 -3.87 -49.41
CA SER A 448 -1.58 -3.12 -48.37
C SER A 448 -2.78 -2.34 -48.93
N ASN A 449 -2.62 -1.73 -50.11
CA ASN A 449 -3.65 -0.91 -50.76
C ASN A 449 -4.62 -1.70 -51.66
N ASP A 450 -4.46 -3.01 -51.80
CA ASP A 450 -5.33 -3.82 -52.64
C ASP A 450 -6.74 -3.92 -52.03
N SER A 451 -7.73 -3.22 -52.58
CA SER A 451 -9.09 -3.23 -52.05
C SER A 451 -9.86 -4.54 -52.27
N SER A 452 -9.33 -5.46 -53.08
CA SER A 452 -9.97 -6.75 -53.38
C SER A 452 -9.74 -7.81 -52.30
N LEU A 453 -8.72 -7.62 -51.46
CA LEU A 453 -8.33 -8.56 -50.40
C LEU A 453 -8.82 -8.09 -49.04
N ASP A 454 -9.27 -9.03 -48.21
CA ASP A 454 -9.55 -8.77 -46.81
C ASP A 454 -8.25 -8.58 -46.00
N GLU A 455 -8.36 -7.93 -44.84
CA GLU A 455 -7.20 -7.57 -44.02
C GLU A 455 -6.37 -8.79 -43.60
N LYS A 456 -7.00 -9.92 -43.27
CA LYS A 456 -6.30 -11.13 -42.85
C LYS A 456 -5.47 -11.69 -43.99
N THR A 457 -6.04 -11.74 -45.20
CA THR A 457 -5.32 -12.22 -46.39
C THR A 457 -4.13 -11.34 -46.70
N LYS A 458 -4.28 -10.00 -46.65
CA LYS A 458 -3.16 -9.06 -46.82
C LYS A 458 -2.03 -9.32 -45.83
N VAL A 459 -2.34 -9.39 -44.54
CA VAL A 459 -1.33 -9.63 -43.49
C VAL A 459 -0.64 -10.99 -43.69
N THR A 460 -1.39 -12.03 -44.06
CA THR A 460 -0.83 -13.36 -44.31
C THR A 460 0.16 -13.33 -45.48
N MET A 461 -0.23 -12.71 -46.60
CA MET A 461 0.64 -12.58 -47.77
C MET A 461 1.91 -11.77 -47.49
N LEU A 462 1.80 -10.69 -46.72
CA LEU A 462 2.94 -9.86 -46.31
C LEU A 462 3.95 -10.67 -45.49
N LEU A 463 3.48 -11.59 -44.65
CA LEU A 463 4.32 -12.36 -43.76
C LEU A 463 4.93 -13.60 -44.44
N GLU A 464 4.13 -14.37 -45.17
CA GLU A 464 4.59 -15.60 -45.84
C GLU A 464 5.72 -15.35 -46.85
N ARG A 465 5.72 -14.18 -47.50
CA ARG A 465 6.76 -13.80 -48.47
C ARG A 465 8.11 -13.49 -47.83
N ASN A 466 8.12 -13.06 -46.58
CA ASN A 466 9.27 -12.36 -45.98
C ASN A 466 9.82 -13.05 -44.72
N PHE A 467 9.06 -13.96 -44.10
CA PHE A 467 9.36 -14.49 -42.77
C PHE A 467 9.12 -16.00 -42.65
N ASP A 468 9.89 -16.64 -41.78
CA ASP A 468 9.71 -18.05 -41.44
C ASP A 468 8.48 -18.24 -40.54
N LYS A 469 7.78 -19.38 -40.70
CA LYS A 469 6.54 -19.72 -39.98
C LYS A 469 6.69 -19.81 -38.45
N ASP A 470 7.93 -19.83 -37.93
CA ASP A 470 8.21 -19.83 -36.48
C ASP A 470 8.32 -18.43 -35.89
N SER A 471 8.49 -17.41 -36.74
CA SER A 471 8.67 -16.01 -36.33
C SER A 471 7.33 -15.26 -36.20
N TYR A 472 6.25 -15.82 -36.75
CA TYR A 472 4.89 -15.27 -36.67
C TYR A 472 3.82 -16.36 -36.59
N LYS A 473 2.63 -15.98 -36.11
CA LYS A 473 1.38 -16.76 -36.25
C LYS A 473 0.25 -15.81 -36.61
N VAL A 474 -0.63 -16.26 -37.52
CA VAL A 474 -1.85 -15.56 -37.90
C VAL A 474 -3.01 -16.23 -37.19
N GLY A 475 -3.71 -15.48 -36.35
CA GLY A 475 -4.88 -15.95 -35.62
C GLY A 475 -6.20 -15.77 -36.37
N HIS A 476 -7.29 -15.72 -35.61
CA HIS A 476 -8.63 -15.44 -36.14
C HIS A 476 -8.83 -13.95 -36.41
N THR A 477 -8.39 -13.07 -35.49
CA THR A 477 -8.58 -11.62 -35.56
C THR A 477 -7.28 -10.83 -35.45
N MET A 478 -6.20 -11.49 -35.02
CA MET A 478 -4.91 -10.84 -34.76
C MET A 478 -3.74 -11.55 -35.44
N VAL A 479 -2.65 -10.82 -35.57
CA VAL A 479 -1.33 -11.34 -35.95
C VAL A 479 -0.35 -11.22 -34.79
N PHE A 480 0.45 -12.26 -34.62
CA PHE A 480 1.39 -12.46 -33.52
C PHE A 480 2.81 -12.57 -34.07
N LEU A 481 3.74 -11.77 -33.54
CA LEU A 481 5.10 -11.64 -34.07
C LEU A 481 6.12 -11.75 -32.94
N LYS A 482 7.20 -12.48 -33.22
CA LYS A 482 8.39 -12.46 -32.37
C LYS A 482 9.18 -11.17 -32.57
N LYS A 483 10.02 -10.83 -31.61
CA LYS A 483 10.88 -9.64 -31.66
C LYS A 483 11.75 -9.61 -32.92
N GLU A 484 12.29 -10.75 -33.33
CA GLU A 484 13.14 -10.88 -34.52
C GLU A 484 12.38 -10.53 -35.80
N ALA A 485 11.10 -10.94 -35.91
CA ALA A 485 10.25 -10.61 -37.04
C ALA A 485 10.03 -9.10 -37.14
N VAL A 486 9.72 -8.42 -36.03
CA VAL A 486 9.51 -6.95 -36.03
C VAL A 486 10.76 -6.19 -36.41
N HIS A 487 11.95 -6.62 -35.97
CA HIS A 487 13.21 -6.01 -36.42
C HIS A 487 13.39 -6.16 -37.93
N LYS A 488 13.17 -7.35 -38.48
CA LYS A 488 13.28 -7.60 -39.91
C LYS A 488 12.21 -6.87 -40.73
N ILE A 489 10.97 -6.72 -40.23
CA ILE A 489 9.93 -5.85 -40.83
C ILE A 489 10.46 -4.41 -40.96
N ARG A 490 11.06 -3.86 -39.90
CA ARG A 490 11.62 -2.49 -39.92
C ARG A 490 12.76 -2.36 -40.92
N ASP A 491 13.63 -3.35 -41.03
CA ASP A 491 14.74 -3.33 -41.99
C ASP A 491 14.26 -3.35 -43.44
N ILE A 492 13.23 -4.14 -43.74
CA ILE A 492 12.60 -4.17 -45.07
C ILE A 492 11.93 -2.83 -45.37
N ILE A 493 11.15 -2.29 -44.44
CA ILE A 493 10.51 -0.97 -44.61
C ILE A 493 11.56 0.12 -44.84
N ASN A 494 12.64 0.15 -44.07
CA ASN A 494 13.73 1.11 -44.25
C ASN A 494 14.40 0.97 -45.63
N SER A 495 14.48 -0.26 -46.15
CA SER A 495 15.03 -0.54 -47.48
C SER A 495 14.08 -0.06 -48.59
N ASN A 496 12.78 -0.35 -48.47
CA ASN A 496 11.74 0.09 -49.40
C ASN A 496 11.64 1.62 -49.45
N LEU A 497 11.82 2.29 -48.31
CA LEU A 497 11.75 3.74 -48.18
C LEU A 497 13.11 4.44 -48.41
N LYS A 498 14.15 3.72 -48.79
CA LYS A 498 15.51 4.26 -48.95
C LYS A 498 15.58 5.41 -49.96
N CYS A 499 14.80 5.35 -51.05
CA CYS A 499 14.73 6.42 -52.04
C CYS A 499 14.06 7.71 -51.50
N TYR A 500 13.15 7.58 -50.54
CA TYR A 500 12.49 8.72 -49.88
C TYR A 500 13.32 9.31 -48.74
N ARG A 501 14.39 8.65 -48.29
CA ARG A 501 15.20 9.09 -47.15
C ARG A 501 15.70 10.52 -47.30
N ASN A 502 16.24 10.86 -48.47
CA ASN A 502 16.75 12.21 -48.73
C ASN A 502 15.64 13.25 -48.69
N LEU A 503 14.48 12.93 -49.28
CA LEU A 503 13.30 13.80 -49.24
C LEU A 503 12.83 14.01 -47.79
N CYS A 504 12.67 12.94 -47.01
CA CYS A 504 12.29 12.99 -45.60
C CYS A 504 13.29 13.78 -44.75
N CYS A 505 14.60 13.63 -45.01
CA CYS A 505 15.63 14.40 -44.32
C CYS A 505 15.53 15.89 -44.65
N ILE A 506 15.33 16.24 -45.93
CA ILE A 506 15.18 17.63 -46.37
C ILE A 506 13.90 18.24 -45.79
N THR A 507 12.76 17.56 -45.88
CA THR A 507 11.49 18.05 -45.33
C THR A 507 11.54 18.20 -43.82
N SER A 508 12.11 17.23 -43.10
CA SER A 508 12.34 17.31 -41.66
C SER A 508 13.26 18.47 -41.29
N ALA A 509 14.37 18.66 -42.01
CA ALA A 509 15.30 19.78 -41.80
C ALA A 509 14.63 21.14 -42.07
N LEU A 510 13.80 21.24 -43.11
CA LEU A 510 13.03 22.45 -43.43
C LEU A 510 12.00 22.76 -42.34
N ILE A 511 11.23 21.76 -41.90
CA ILE A 511 10.26 21.90 -40.81
C ILE A 511 10.98 22.33 -39.53
N MET A 512 12.13 21.71 -39.21
CA MET A 512 12.91 22.05 -38.03
C MET A 512 13.51 23.46 -38.11
N LYS A 513 13.97 23.89 -39.30
CA LYS A 513 14.43 25.26 -39.56
C LYS A 513 13.30 26.27 -39.34
N ILE A 514 12.10 26.01 -39.88
CA ILE A 514 10.93 26.87 -39.70
C ILE A 514 10.55 26.96 -38.22
N LYS A 515 10.51 25.82 -37.51
CA LYS A 515 10.19 25.78 -36.08
C LYS A 515 11.21 26.55 -35.24
N LYS A 516 12.52 26.38 -35.51
CA LYS A 516 13.58 27.15 -34.84
C LYS A 516 13.49 28.64 -35.15
N LYS A 517 13.24 29.01 -36.40
CA LYS A 517 13.08 30.41 -36.81
C LYS A 517 11.93 31.07 -36.05
N ARG A 518 10.78 30.39 -35.96
CA ARG A 518 9.61 30.88 -35.20
C ARG A 518 9.93 31.11 -33.72
N ILE A 519 10.64 30.19 -33.08
CA ILE A 519 11.08 30.35 -31.68
C ILE A 519 12.00 31.58 -31.53
N VAL A 520 12.90 31.82 -32.48
CA VAL A 520 13.78 33.00 -32.48
C VAL A 520 12.97 34.28 -32.70
N GLU A 521 12.03 34.29 -33.65
CA GLU A 521 11.15 35.42 -33.95
C GLU A 521 10.27 35.79 -32.74
N GLU A 522 9.72 34.80 -32.03
CA GLU A 522 8.94 35.00 -30.79
C GLU A 522 9.79 35.66 -29.68
N ASN A 523 11.10 35.37 -29.65
CA ASN A 523 12.02 35.89 -28.63
C ASN A 523 12.85 37.10 -29.09
N ILE A 524 12.62 37.61 -30.30
CA ILE A 524 13.48 38.65 -30.89
C ILE A 524 13.40 39.98 -30.13
N LYS A 525 12.21 40.31 -29.59
CA LYS A 525 12.00 41.52 -28.78
C LYS A 525 12.80 41.48 -27.48
N ASN A 526 12.88 40.32 -26.82
CA ASN A 526 13.68 40.13 -25.61
C ASN A 526 15.17 40.32 -25.90
N LEU A 527 15.65 39.79 -27.04
CA LEU A 527 17.03 39.96 -27.48
C LEU A 527 17.34 41.44 -27.79
N GLN A 528 16.44 42.15 -28.46
CA GLN A 528 16.59 43.58 -28.75
C GLN A 528 16.67 44.41 -27.46
N LEU A 529 15.83 44.10 -26.46
CA LEU A 529 15.84 44.75 -25.16
C LEU A 529 17.19 44.53 -24.45
N ALA A 530 17.68 43.29 -24.41
CA ALA A 530 18.97 42.95 -23.83
C ALA A 530 20.14 43.67 -24.52
N GLN A 531 20.13 43.74 -25.86
CA GLN A 531 21.12 44.49 -26.63
C GLN A 531 21.08 45.99 -26.34
N ALA A 532 19.89 46.57 -26.17
CA ALA A 532 19.73 47.98 -25.83
C ALA A 532 20.33 48.28 -24.44
N TYR A 533 20.03 47.46 -23.43
CA TYR A 533 20.62 47.59 -22.10
C TYR A 533 22.14 47.43 -22.11
N PHE A 534 22.66 46.46 -22.86
CA PHE A 534 24.10 46.24 -22.97
C PHE A 534 24.81 47.44 -23.62
N ARG A 535 24.26 48.00 -24.71
CA ARG A 535 24.80 49.20 -25.36
C ARG A 535 24.79 50.41 -24.41
N LYS A 536 23.69 50.59 -23.66
CA LYS A 536 23.59 51.63 -22.64
C LYS A 536 24.67 51.47 -21.56
N TYR A 537 24.83 50.26 -21.02
CA TYR A 537 25.85 49.96 -20.02
C TYR A 537 27.27 50.23 -20.53
N LYS A 538 27.58 49.78 -21.75
CA LYS A 538 28.89 50.03 -22.38
C LYS A 538 29.17 51.52 -22.56
N TYR A 539 28.18 52.29 -23.01
CA TYR A 539 28.30 53.74 -23.17
C TYR A 539 28.61 54.44 -21.84
N ILE A 540 27.89 54.07 -20.76
CA ILE A 540 28.13 54.61 -19.42
C ILE A 540 29.55 54.31 -18.98
N LYS A 541 30.01 53.05 -19.11
CA LYS A 541 31.36 52.64 -18.69
C LYS A 541 32.50 53.28 -19.51
N GLU A 542 32.25 53.71 -20.75
CA GLU A 542 33.26 54.39 -21.58
C GLU A 542 33.31 55.91 -21.34
N HIS A 543 32.30 56.48 -20.65
CA HIS A 543 32.18 57.93 -20.39
C HIS A 543 32.11 58.28 -18.89
N GLU A 544 32.28 57.28 -18.02
CA GLU A 544 32.73 57.40 -16.63
C GLU A 544 34.24 57.16 -16.58
#